data_AF-A0AAJ0GE55-F1
#
_entry.id   AF-A0AAJ0GE55-F1
#
_cell.length_a   1.000
_cell.length_b   1.000
_cell.length_c   1.000
_cell.angle_alpha   90.00
_cell.angle_beta   90.00
_cell.angle_gamma   90.00
#
_symmetry.space_group_name_H-M   'P 1'
#
loop_
_entity.id
_entity.type
_entity.pdbx_description
1 polymer ?
#
loop_
_entity_poly.entity_id
_entity_poly.type
_entity_poly.pdbx_seq_one_letter_code
_entity_poly.pdbx_strand_id
1 'polypeptide(L)'
;MAEGRRHVEFPEAAALEAARPFAVHQWPGERNPGRHDVDETQIPASAFLDRFTSALLHSEGDMADSEVPSDIEAAAFEPEYTYPMAMLDGLPDLPSEHDLCFLQSSFANTFQRHVFINSLRIEDLTLESAPPYLQLSFSCLAAVFVPAPGTSDHPANASADIFLCGLNLWSVMLELDNSQARLLDAVLAVSPSSCTFMTIRNVDKLLGYFLVYLRYAFGGSALVSYMLLLDIVQAIHYNTVPNYSINEFYIKMPSSNSSFRTLYKSLLHGRPLPEDVRSREDGLLLLTALLADIVSTQRGQLSDDQDISDGGARNPYAPLTSHSEYTRMKSTIQAALSRWARHFASTGSDLMALYHFAEMLLLFPQTSELPWLAGYASAQDPFFQQVKYNVPEKAASHAWQVLDAASECMSDDNRRLSIWLPVAVYLSALVVWKKLQVNGSKEGVRGSMRMLTMFANELVRLPWPCCVEMAATLHKLVKG
;
A
#
# COMPACT_ATOMS: atom_id res chain seq x y z
N MET A 1 2.17 -19.60 61.79
CA MET A 1 1.20 -19.00 60.86
C MET A 1 1.77 -19.16 59.46
N ALA A 2 1.24 -20.12 58.71
CA ALA A 2 1.69 -20.47 57.38
C ALA A 2 0.48 -20.29 56.44
N GLU A 3 0.54 -19.31 55.55
CA GLU A 3 -0.49 -19.07 54.55
C GLU A 3 -0.08 -19.70 53.22
N GLY A 4 -0.92 -20.62 52.76
CA GLY A 4 -0.74 -21.34 51.50
C GLY A 4 -1.09 -20.49 50.29
N ARG A 5 -0.13 -20.36 49.36
CA ARG A 5 -0.39 -19.91 47.99
C ARG A 5 -1.02 -21.06 47.20
N ARG A 6 -2.26 -20.87 46.74
CA ARG A 6 -2.87 -21.71 45.72
C ARG A 6 -2.31 -21.33 44.36
N HIS A 7 -1.65 -22.27 43.69
CA HIS A 7 -1.39 -22.22 42.26
C HIS A 7 -2.75 -22.33 41.54
N VAL A 8 -3.09 -21.30 40.76
CA VAL A 8 -4.18 -21.35 39.79
C VAL A 8 -3.53 -21.76 38.46
N GLU A 9 -3.72 -23.02 38.07
CA GLU A 9 -3.38 -23.49 36.73
C GLU A 9 -4.43 -22.94 35.76
N PHE A 10 -4.00 -22.10 34.81
CA PHE A 10 -4.84 -21.61 33.72
C PHE A 10 -4.96 -22.72 32.65
N PRO A 11 -6.17 -23.10 32.22
CA PRO A 11 -6.39 -24.14 31.20
C PRO A 11 -6.16 -23.62 29.78
N GLU A 12 -5.14 -22.79 29.57
CA GLU A 12 -4.87 -22.14 28.29
C GLU A 12 -4.05 -23.05 27.36
N ALA A 13 -3.23 -23.94 27.92
CA ALA A 13 -2.42 -24.89 27.15
C ALA A 13 -3.24 -25.98 26.44
N ALA A 14 -4.39 -26.38 27.01
CA ALA A 14 -5.25 -27.41 26.42
C ALA A 14 -6.12 -26.89 25.26
N ALA A 15 -6.45 -25.59 25.25
CA ALA A 15 -7.17 -24.96 24.14
C ALA A 15 -6.27 -24.77 22.90
N LEU A 16 -4.96 -24.58 23.10
CA LEU A 16 -3.98 -24.49 22.02
C LEU A 16 -3.67 -25.86 21.36
N GLU A 17 -3.76 -26.98 22.09
CA GLU A 17 -3.55 -28.32 21.51
C GLU A 17 -4.73 -28.83 20.66
N ALA A 18 -5.94 -28.30 20.88
CA ALA A 18 -7.12 -28.66 20.09
C ALA A 18 -7.19 -27.94 18.73
N ALA A 19 -6.37 -26.90 18.53
CA ALA A 19 -6.23 -26.17 17.27
C ALA A 19 -5.04 -26.71 16.43
N ARG A 20 -4.92 -28.04 16.32
CA ARG A 20 -3.92 -28.61 15.41
C ARG A 20 -4.25 -28.21 13.96
N PRO A 21 -3.25 -27.78 13.17
CA PRO A 21 -3.45 -27.48 11.76
C PRO A 21 -3.95 -28.74 11.06
N PHE A 22 -5.04 -28.59 10.30
CA PHE A 22 -5.66 -29.62 9.49
C PHE A 22 -4.65 -30.23 8.50
N ALA A 23 -4.96 -31.42 7.98
CA ALA A 23 -4.15 -32.00 6.90
C ALA A 23 -4.10 -30.99 5.74
N VAL A 24 -2.89 -30.54 5.42
CA VAL A 24 -2.53 -29.39 4.56
C VAL A 24 -3.08 -29.47 3.12
N HIS A 25 -3.77 -30.55 2.75
CA HIS A 25 -4.19 -30.84 1.38
C HIS A 25 -5.67 -31.20 1.20
N GLN A 26 -6.52 -31.11 2.22
CA GLN A 26 -7.94 -31.43 2.07
C GLN A 26 -8.72 -30.18 1.63
N TRP A 27 -9.44 -30.25 0.51
CA TRP A 27 -10.27 -29.14 0.03
C TRP A 27 -11.40 -28.84 1.03
N PRO A 28 -11.81 -27.56 1.23
CA PRO A 28 -12.93 -27.25 2.11
C PRO A 28 -14.24 -27.93 1.70
N GLY A 29 -14.43 -28.26 0.43
CA GLY A 29 -15.58 -29.04 -0.05
C GLY A 29 -15.51 -30.53 0.29
N GLU A 30 -14.33 -31.03 0.63
CA GLU A 30 -14.08 -32.43 1.01
C GLU A 30 -14.13 -32.64 2.53
N ARG A 31 -14.36 -31.56 3.30
CA ARG A 31 -14.54 -31.65 4.75
C ARG A 31 -15.93 -32.20 5.08
N ASN A 32 -16.02 -33.06 6.08
CA ASN A 32 -17.30 -33.32 6.72
C ASN A 32 -17.62 -32.11 7.60
N PRO A 33 -18.66 -31.30 7.31
CA PRO A 33 -18.96 -30.10 8.08
C PRO A 33 -19.15 -30.48 9.54
N GLY A 34 -18.38 -29.82 10.41
CA GLY A 34 -18.47 -30.01 11.86
C GLY A 34 -19.75 -29.36 12.40
N ARG A 35 -20.16 -29.76 13.61
CA ARG A 35 -21.34 -29.18 14.28
C ARG A 35 -21.23 -27.64 14.44
N HIS A 36 -20.02 -27.11 14.47
CA HIS A 36 -19.73 -25.67 14.54
C HIS A 36 -19.90 -24.91 13.21
N ASP A 37 -19.85 -25.60 12.06
CA ASP A 37 -20.02 -24.97 10.74
C ASP A 37 -21.47 -24.54 10.48
N VAL A 38 -22.44 -25.24 11.09
CA VAL A 38 -23.89 -24.99 10.93
C VAL A 38 -24.43 -24.10 12.06
N ASP A 39 -23.90 -24.23 13.27
CA ASP A 39 -24.42 -23.50 14.45
C ASP A 39 -23.99 -22.00 14.45
N GLU A 40 -22.92 -21.61 13.73
CA GLU A 40 -22.49 -20.20 13.62
C GLU A 40 -22.99 -19.46 12.37
N THR A 41 -23.51 -20.16 11.36
CA THR A 41 -24.40 -19.52 10.38
C THR A 41 -25.72 -19.23 11.09
N GLN A 42 -25.78 -18.12 11.82
CA GLN A 42 -27.04 -17.58 12.33
C GLN A 42 -27.97 -17.41 11.13
N ILE A 43 -28.88 -18.37 10.93
CA ILE A 43 -30.01 -18.19 10.04
C ILE A 43 -30.66 -16.89 10.54
N PRO A 44 -30.70 -15.82 9.74
CA PRO A 44 -31.26 -14.56 10.20
C PRO A 44 -32.66 -14.85 10.73
N ALA A 45 -33.00 -14.28 11.89
CA ALA A 45 -34.32 -14.47 12.48
C ALA A 45 -35.39 -14.26 11.39
N SER A 46 -36.41 -15.12 11.32
CA SER A 46 -37.38 -15.12 10.21
C SER A 46 -37.95 -13.73 9.91
N ALA A 47 -38.12 -12.90 10.95
CA ALA A 47 -38.54 -11.50 10.82
C ALA A 47 -37.59 -10.61 10.00
N PHE A 48 -36.28 -10.88 9.97
CA PHE A 48 -35.32 -10.22 9.09
C PHE A 48 -35.49 -10.66 7.64
N LEU A 49 -35.65 -11.97 7.39
CA LEU A 49 -35.92 -12.49 6.05
C LEU A 49 -37.25 -11.97 5.51
N ASP A 50 -38.29 -11.92 6.33
CA ASP A 50 -39.59 -11.35 5.96
C ASP A 50 -39.47 -9.86 5.64
N ARG A 51 -38.70 -9.09 6.42
CA ARG A 51 -38.45 -7.66 6.16
C ARG A 51 -37.61 -7.42 4.90
N PHE A 52 -36.59 -8.24 4.66
CA PHE A 52 -35.75 -8.15 3.47
C PHE A 52 -36.56 -8.52 2.21
N THR A 53 -37.33 -9.60 2.28
CA THR A 53 -38.24 -10.02 1.20
C THR A 53 -39.30 -8.96 0.95
N SER A 54 -39.89 -8.39 2.01
CA SER A 54 -40.83 -7.27 1.88
C SER A 54 -40.15 -6.04 1.29
N ALA A 55 -38.93 -5.69 1.70
CA ALA A 55 -38.20 -4.54 1.15
C ALA A 55 -37.86 -4.73 -0.34
N LEU A 56 -37.48 -5.94 -0.76
CA LEU A 56 -37.29 -6.30 -2.17
C LEU A 56 -38.60 -6.14 -2.96
N LEU A 57 -39.68 -6.74 -2.46
CA LEU A 57 -41.01 -6.66 -3.09
C LEU A 57 -41.59 -5.24 -3.13
N HIS A 58 -41.20 -4.36 -2.20
CA HIS A 58 -41.67 -2.96 -2.17
C HIS A 58 -40.72 -2.01 -2.93
N SER A 59 -39.50 -2.45 -3.28
CA SER A 59 -38.57 -1.66 -4.08
C SER A 59 -38.94 -1.60 -5.56
N GLU A 60 -39.77 -2.54 -6.04
CA GLU A 60 -40.25 -2.60 -7.43
C GLU A 60 -41.52 -1.75 -7.69
N GLY A 61 -42.08 -1.12 -6.65
CA GLY A 61 -43.43 -0.53 -6.73
C GLY A 61 -43.53 0.95 -7.14
N ASP A 62 -42.44 1.71 -7.30
CA ASP A 62 -42.50 3.18 -7.49
C ASP A 62 -41.73 3.70 -8.71
N MET A 63 -41.43 2.82 -9.67
CA MET A 63 -40.85 3.17 -10.97
C MET A 63 -41.78 2.71 -12.11
N ALA A 64 -43.07 3.02 -11.99
CA ALA A 64 -43.99 2.91 -13.12
C ALA A 64 -43.65 4.01 -14.14
N ASP A 65 -43.11 3.60 -15.30
CA ASP A 65 -42.93 4.32 -16.59
C ASP A 65 -41.51 4.32 -17.16
N SER A 66 -40.60 3.46 -16.70
CA SER A 66 -39.42 3.10 -17.49
C SER A 66 -39.62 1.73 -18.12
N GLU A 67 -39.82 1.69 -19.44
CA GLU A 67 -39.78 0.47 -20.25
C GLU A 67 -38.40 -0.18 -20.08
N VAL A 68 -38.25 -1.04 -19.07
CA VAL A 68 -37.11 -1.95 -18.96
C VAL A 68 -37.25 -2.92 -20.13
N PRO A 69 -36.27 -3.00 -21.05
CA PRO A 69 -36.33 -3.91 -22.17
C PRO A 69 -36.50 -5.34 -21.67
N SER A 70 -37.59 -5.98 -22.07
CA SER A 70 -37.97 -7.36 -21.75
C SER A 70 -37.07 -8.43 -22.42
N ASP A 71 -35.94 -8.02 -22.99
CA ASP A 71 -35.03 -8.86 -23.77
C ASP A 71 -33.82 -9.26 -22.93
N ILE A 72 -34.03 -9.63 -21.67
CA ILE A 72 -33.11 -10.57 -21.01
C ILE A 72 -33.59 -11.97 -21.42
N GLU A 73 -33.42 -12.29 -22.70
CA GLU A 73 -33.15 -13.67 -23.10
C GLU A 73 -31.80 -14.00 -22.45
N ALA A 74 -31.83 -14.34 -21.16
CA ALA A 74 -30.75 -15.03 -20.49
C ALA A 74 -30.53 -16.28 -21.33
N ALA A 75 -29.53 -16.21 -22.21
CA ALA A 75 -29.01 -17.37 -22.90
C ALA A 75 -28.79 -18.40 -21.80
N ALA A 76 -29.59 -19.47 -21.83
CA ALA A 76 -29.55 -20.56 -20.89
C ALA A 76 -28.26 -21.35 -21.13
N PHE A 77 -27.12 -20.70 -20.90
CA PHE A 77 -25.92 -21.38 -20.52
C PHE A 77 -26.21 -21.91 -19.13
N GLU A 78 -26.54 -23.19 -19.02
CA GLU A 78 -26.40 -23.90 -17.76
C GLU A 78 -24.91 -23.86 -17.43
N PRO A 79 -24.47 -23.03 -16.47
CA PRO A 79 -23.06 -23.00 -16.14
C PRO A 79 -22.69 -24.38 -15.58
N GLU A 80 -21.57 -24.93 -16.05
CA GLU A 80 -21.07 -26.24 -15.60
C GLU A 80 -20.84 -26.26 -14.07
N TYR A 81 -20.61 -25.08 -13.48
CA TYR A 81 -20.36 -24.88 -12.06
C TYR A 81 -21.34 -23.89 -11.43
N THR A 82 -21.75 -24.16 -10.19
CA THR A 82 -22.52 -23.23 -9.36
C THR A 82 -21.60 -22.32 -8.55
N TYR A 83 -22.12 -21.18 -8.09
CA TYR A 83 -21.40 -20.31 -7.15
C TYR A 83 -21.08 -21.06 -5.83
N PRO A 84 -19.87 -20.92 -5.24
CA PRO A 84 -18.77 -20.02 -5.65
C PRO A 84 -17.81 -20.63 -6.70
N MET A 85 -17.93 -21.92 -7.03
CA MET A 85 -17.01 -22.60 -7.97
C MET A 85 -17.00 -22.00 -9.39
N ALA A 86 -18.11 -21.37 -9.79
CA ALA A 86 -18.18 -20.59 -11.03
C ALA A 86 -17.11 -19.48 -11.14
N MET A 87 -16.52 -19.01 -10.02
CA MET A 87 -15.42 -18.04 -10.04
C MET A 87 -14.10 -18.62 -10.53
N LEU A 88 -13.97 -19.95 -10.58
CA LEU A 88 -12.79 -20.63 -11.12
C LEU A 88 -12.94 -20.95 -12.61
N ASP A 89 -14.13 -20.73 -13.18
CA ASP A 89 -14.36 -20.92 -14.60
C ASP A 89 -13.65 -19.84 -15.42
N GLY A 90 -13.02 -20.24 -16.53
CA GLY A 90 -12.26 -19.34 -17.40
C GLY A 90 -11.00 -18.72 -16.79
N LEU A 91 -10.44 -19.30 -15.73
CA LEU A 91 -9.14 -18.89 -15.21
C LEU A 91 -8.02 -19.11 -16.25
N PRO A 92 -7.02 -18.21 -16.33
CA PRO A 92 -5.86 -18.41 -17.20
C PRO A 92 -5.06 -19.64 -16.76
N ASP A 93 -4.38 -20.26 -17.73
CA ASP A 93 -3.50 -21.40 -17.46
C ASP A 93 -2.40 -20.98 -16.48
N LEU A 94 -2.33 -21.69 -15.35
CA LEU A 94 -1.28 -21.46 -14.37
C LEU A 94 0.08 -21.93 -14.91
N PRO A 95 1.20 -21.27 -14.52
CA PRO A 95 2.53 -21.78 -14.77
C PRO A 95 2.70 -23.20 -14.22
N SER A 96 3.67 -23.94 -14.76
CA SER A 96 3.96 -25.28 -14.26
C SER A 96 4.33 -25.24 -12.76
N GLU A 97 4.09 -26.34 -12.04
CA GLU A 97 4.43 -26.44 -10.62
C GLU A 97 5.91 -26.12 -10.36
N HIS A 98 6.79 -26.58 -11.27
CA HIS A 98 8.21 -26.24 -11.24
C HIS A 98 8.47 -24.72 -11.31
N ASP A 99 7.75 -24.00 -12.17
CA ASP A 99 7.90 -22.55 -12.32
C ASP A 99 7.33 -21.82 -11.10
N LEU A 100 6.22 -22.28 -10.54
CA LEU A 100 5.67 -21.74 -9.29
C LEU A 100 6.66 -21.93 -8.13
N CYS A 101 7.27 -23.11 -7.97
CA CYS A 101 8.31 -23.35 -6.96
C CYS A 101 9.53 -22.43 -7.15
N PHE A 102 9.95 -22.23 -8.41
CA PHE A 102 11.04 -21.31 -8.74
C PHE A 102 10.70 -19.85 -8.38
N LEU A 103 9.48 -19.40 -8.69
CA LEU A 103 9.00 -18.06 -8.35
C LEU A 103 8.92 -17.88 -6.82
N GLN A 104 8.36 -18.83 -6.09
CA GLN A 104 8.30 -18.76 -4.62
C GLN A 104 9.69 -18.73 -3.98
N SER A 105 10.64 -19.50 -4.50
CA SER A 105 12.05 -19.43 -4.07
C SER A 105 12.66 -18.06 -4.37
N SER A 106 12.29 -17.46 -5.50
CA SER A 106 12.70 -16.11 -5.87
C SER A 106 12.09 -15.05 -4.96
N PHE A 107 10.84 -15.21 -4.52
CA PHE A 107 10.19 -14.34 -3.53
C PHE A 107 10.97 -14.31 -2.22
N ALA A 108 11.35 -15.47 -1.68
CA ALA A 108 12.13 -15.56 -0.44
C ALA A 108 13.50 -14.84 -0.57
N ASN A 109 14.16 -14.96 -1.71
CA ASN A 109 15.45 -14.32 -1.95
C ASN A 109 15.37 -12.79 -2.13
N THR A 110 14.20 -12.27 -2.52
CA THR A 110 14.01 -10.87 -2.90
C THR A 110 13.19 -10.10 -1.86
N PHE A 111 11.91 -10.44 -1.70
CA PHE A 111 10.93 -9.73 -0.89
C PHE A 111 11.01 -9.95 0.60
N GLN A 112 11.45 -11.13 1.03
CA GLN A 112 11.55 -11.44 2.45
C GLN A 112 12.49 -10.48 3.19
N ARG A 113 13.45 -9.88 2.47
CA ARG A 113 14.39 -8.88 3.00
C ARG A 113 13.75 -7.50 3.23
N HIS A 114 12.49 -7.29 2.84
CA HIS A 114 11.79 -6.05 3.12
C HIS A 114 11.59 -5.88 4.64
N VAL A 115 11.83 -4.68 5.14
CA VAL A 115 11.89 -4.37 6.59
C VAL A 115 10.65 -4.81 7.38
N PHE A 116 9.44 -4.64 6.83
CA PHE A 116 8.21 -5.12 7.45
C PHE A 116 7.87 -6.59 7.14
N ILE A 117 8.38 -7.15 6.05
CA ILE A 117 8.06 -8.54 5.67
C ILE A 117 8.93 -9.52 6.44
N ASN A 118 10.20 -9.17 6.65
CA ASN A 118 11.15 -9.97 7.42
C ASN A 118 10.62 -10.31 8.84
N SER A 119 9.90 -9.38 9.47
CA SER A 119 9.32 -9.60 10.80
C SER A 119 8.16 -10.59 10.83
N LEU A 120 7.56 -10.92 9.69
CA LEU A 120 6.45 -11.88 9.61
C LEU A 120 6.91 -13.34 9.70
N ARG A 121 8.23 -13.61 9.71
CA ARG A 121 8.81 -14.95 9.80
C ARG A 121 8.20 -15.94 8.80
N ILE A 122 8.04 -15.50 7.55
CA ILE A 122 7.52 -16.34 6.46
C ILE A 122 8.39 -17.60 6.26
N GLU A 123 9.66 -17.56 6.66
CA GLU A 123 10.56 -18.73 6.76
C GLU A 123 9.95 -19.95 7.49
N ASP A 124 9.11 -19.72 8.49
CA ASP A 124 8.47 -20.80 9.26
C ASP A 124 7.32 -21.47 8.46
N LEU A 125 6.81 -20.78 7.43
CA LEU A 125 5.90 -21.35 6.44
C LEU A 125 6.75 -22.05 5.38
N THR A 126 6.95 -23.37 5.53
CA THR A 126 7.48 -24.14 4.40
C THR A 126 6.58 -23.90 3.19
N LEU A 127 7.15 -23.60 2.01
CA LEU A 127 6.37 -23.39 0.78
C LEU A 127 5.34 -24.51 0.57
N GLU A 128 5.73 -25.74 0.92
CA GLU A 128 4.91 -26.95 0.84
C GLU A 128 3.72 -26.95 1.83
N SER A 129 3.84 -26.25 2.97
CA SER A 129 2.77 -26.14 3.98
C SER A 129 1.86 -24.93 3.81
N ALA A 130 2.27 -23.94 3.02
CA ALA A 130 1.47 -22.75 2.81
C ALA A 130 0.18 -23.09 2.04
N PRO A 131 -0.96 -22.46 2.35
CA PRO A 131 -2.17 -22.65 1.56
C PRO A 131 -1.96 -22.27 0.08
N PRO A 132 -2.62 -22.96 -0.88
CA PRO A 132 -2.41 -22.72 -2.31
C PRO A 132 -2.61 -21.27 -2.76
N TYR A 133 -3.58 -20.55 -2.17
CA TYR A 133 -3.80 -19.14 -2.47
C TYR A 133 -2.61 -18.26 -2.06
N LEU A 134 -1.95 -18.57 -0.93
CA LEU A 134 -0.80 -17.82 -0.44
C LEU A 134 0.45 -18.13 -1.28
N GLN A 135 0.59 -19.40 -1.66
CA GLN A 135 1.61 -19.85 -2.61
C GLN A 135 1.52 -19.09 -3.94
N LEU A 136 0.31 -18.93 -4.49
CA LEU A 136 0.07 -18.15 -5.71
C LEU A 136 0.40 -16.66 -5.51
N SER A 137 0.08 -16.09 -4.34
CA SER A 137 0.43 -14.70 -4.04
C SER A 137 1.94 -14.45 -3.95
N PHE A 138 2.70 -15.38 -3.36
CA PHE A 138 4.16 -15.31 -3.36
C PHE A 138 4.73 -15.44 -4.79
N SER A 139 4.21 -16.38 -5.59
CA SER A 139 4.59 -16.53 -6.99
C SER A 139 4.28 -15.29 -7.81
N CYS A 140 3.10 -14.69 -7.61
CA CYS A 140 2.67 -13.46 -8.27
C CYS A 140 3.66 -12.33 -8.03
N LEU A 141 4.03 -12.08 -6.77
CA LEU A 141 5.02 -11.05 -6.44
C LEU A 141 6.37 -11.34 -7.08
N ALA A 142 6.85 -12.57 -7.03
CA ALA A 142 8.13 -12.91 -7.65
C ALA A 142 8.11 -12.74 -9.17
N ALA A 143 6.99 -13.07 -9.82
CA ALA A 143 6.82 -12.97 -11.28
C ALA A 143 6.96 -11.52 -11.79
N VAL A 144 6.73 -10.54 -10.92
CA VAL A 144 6.98 -9.11 -11.21
C VAL A 144 8.47 -8.81 -11.42
N PHE A 145 9.36 -9.55 -10.76
CA PHE A 145 10.82 -9.30 -10.77
C PHE A 145 11.60 -10.32 -11.59
N VAL A 146 11.09 -11.54 -11.64
CA VAL A 146 11.77 -12.67 -12.27
C VAL A 146 10.84 -13.22 -13.35
N PRO A 147 11.23 -13.19 -14.63
CA PRO A 147 10.46 -13.85 -15.67
C PRO A 147 10.43 -15.35 -15.40
N ALA A 148 9.25 -15.95 -15.50
CA ALA A 148 9.11 -17.40 -15.33
C ALA A 148 9.91 -18.12 -16.44
N PRO A 149 10.65 -19.18 -16.11
CA PRO A 149 11.41 -19.92 -17.12
C PRO A 149 10.44 -20.58 -18.10
N GLY A 150 10.64 -20.35 -19.40
CA GLY A 150 9.87 -21.01 -20.46
C GLY A 150 8.64 -20.25 -20.97
N THR A 151 8.25 -19.13 -20.35
CA THR A 151 7.23 -18.24 -20.93
C THR A 151 7.91 -17.21 -21.83
N SER A 152 7.50 -17.16 -23.10
CA SER A 152 7.90 -16.09 -24.04
C SER A 152 7.19 -14.76 -23.75
N ASP A 153 6.21 -14.79 -22.85
CA ASP A 153 5.33 -13.67 -22.58
C ASP A 153 5.98 -12.65 -21.64
N HIS A 154 5.47 -11.42 -21.73
CA HIS A 154 5.92 -10.33 -20.88
C HIS A 154 5.66 -10.69 -19.39
N PRO A 155 6.61 -10.52 -18.47
CA PRO A 155 6.46 -10.91 -17.06
C PRO A 155 5.23 -10.31 -16.37
N ALA A 156 4.79 -9.14 -16.84
CA ALA A 156 3.56 -8.49 -16.40
C ALA A 156 2.31 -9.37 -16.59
N ASN A 157 2.20 -10.07 -17.73
CA ASN A 157 1.03 -10.92 -18.02
C ASN A 157 0.99 -12.13 -17.08
N ALA A 158 2.12 -12.84 -16.95
CA ALA A 158 2.23 -13.97 -16.04
C ALA A 158 1.90 -13.57 -14.59
N SER A 159 2.38 -12.41 -14.12
CA SER A 159 2.05 -11.92 -12.77
C SER A 159 0.56 -11.61 -12.60
N ALA A 160 -0.10 -11.07 -13.64
CA ALA A 160 -1.53 -10.77 -13.63
C ALA A 160 -2.38 -12.04 -13.66
N ASP A 161 -1.97 -13.04 -14.43
CA ASP A 161 -2.66 -14.33 -14.53
C ASP A 161 -2.57 -15.11 -13.20
N ILE A 162 -1.37 -15.23 -12.63
CA ILE A 162 -1.16 -15.84 -11.31
C ILE A 162 -1.96 -15.09 -10.24
N PHE A 163 -1.98 -13.75 -10.31
CA PHE A 163 -2.79 -12.95 -9.40
C PHE A 163 -4.28 -13.28 -9.51
N LEU A 164 -4.83 -13.30 -10.72
CA LEU A 164 -6.25 -13.55 -10.93
C LEU A 164 -6.66 -14.93 -10.40
N CYS A 165 -5.83 -15.94 -10.68
CA CYS A 165 -6.00 -17.28 -10.13
C CYS A 165 -5.93 -17.29 -8.60
N GLY A 166 -4.94 -16.62 -8.01
CA GLY A 166 -4.78 -16.53 -6.56
C GLY A 166 -5.96 -15.83 -5.87
N LEU A 167 -6.45 -14.73 -6.45
CA LEU A 167 -7.59 -13.97 -5.96
C LEU A 167 -8.90 -14.77 -6.02
N ASN A 168 -9.17 -15.41 -7.16
CA ASN A 168 -10.40 -16.19 -7.32
C ASN A 168 -10.36 -17.43 -6.42
N LEU A 169 -9.21 -18.11 -6.33
CA LEU A 169 -9.03 -19.24 -5.41
C LEU A 169 -9.23 -18.80 -3.96
N TRP A 170 -8.64 -17.68 -3.55
CA TRP A 170 -8.86 -17.11 -2.23
C TRP A 170 -10.33 -16.78 -1.99
N SER A 171 -11.01 -16.16 -2.94
CA SER A 171 -12.44 -15.81 -2.81
C SER A 171 -13.30 -17.05 -2.65
N VAL A 172 -13.09 -18.09 -3.45
CA VAL A 172 -13.78 -19.38 -3.31
C VAL A 172 -13.51 -20.00 -1.95
N MET A 173 -12.26 -19.96 -1.48
CA MET A 173 -11.87 -20.45 -0.17
C MET A 173 -12.61 -19.71 0.96
N LEU A 174 -12.75 -18.39 0.88
CA LEU A 174 -13.50 -17.60 1.87
C LEU A 174 -14.99 -17.94 1.89
N GLU A 175 -15.60 -18.12 0.71
CA GLU A 175 -17.02 -18.43 0.58
C GLU A 175 -17.35 -19.84 1.06
N LEU A 176 -16.46 -20.81 0.80
CA LEU A 176 -16.63 -22.20 1.24
C LEU A 176 -16.27 -22.39 2.73
N ASP A 177 -15.31 -21.62 3.23
CA ASP A 177 -14.81 -21.71 4.60
C ASP A 177 -14.31 -20.36 5.13
N ASN A 178 -15.24 -19.60 5.72
CA ASN A 178 -14.94 -18.32 6.36
C ASN A 178 -14.00 -18.45 7.58
N SER A 179 -13.73 -19.66 8.10
CA SER A 179 -12.72 -19.82 9.14
C SER A 179 -11.31 -19.50 8.63
N GLN A 180 -11.04 -19.78 7.34
CA GLN A 180 -9.78 -19.46 6.66
C GLN A 180 -9.55 -17.95 6.55
N ALA A 181 -10.63 -17.17 6.44
CA ALA A 181 -10.60 -15.71 6.40
C ALA A 181 -9.89 -15.08 7.62
N ARG A 182 -9.90 -15.79 8.76
CA ARG A 182 -9.34 -15.32 10.03
C ARG A 182 -7.85 -15.63 10.17
N LEU A 183 -7.29 -16.44 9.26
CA LEU A 183 -5.87 -16.81 9.30
C LEU A 183 -5.01 -15.65 8.76
N LEU A 184 -3.86 -15.45 9.39
CA LEU A 184 -2.87 -14.48 8.91
C LEU A 184 -2.45 -14.79 7.46
N ASP A 185 -2.43 -16.06 7.06
CA ASP A 185 -2.08 -16.50 5.70
C ASP A 185 -3.05 -15.98 4.65
N ALA A 186 -4.37 -16.02 4.91
CA ALA A 186 -5.38 -15.43 4.05
C ALA A 186 -5.19 -13.92 3.90
N VAL A 187 -4.74 -13.28 4.99
CA VAL A 187 -4.41 -11.87 4.94
C VAL A 187 -3.14 -11.63 4.08
N LEU A 188 -2.09 -12.40 4.32
CA LEU A 188 -0.84 -12.31 3.58
C LEU A 188 -0.98 -12.62 2.10
N ALA A 189 -2.03 -13.32 1.67
CA ALA A 189 -2.24 -13.59 0.26
C ALA A 189 -2.74 -12.36 -0.52
N VAL A 190 -3.50 -11.46 0.10
CA VAL A 190 -4.10 -10.31 -0.61
C VAL A 190 -3.24 -9.05 -0.51
N SER A 191 -2.43 -8.89 0.53
CA SER A 191 -1.53 -7.72 0.64
C SER A 191 -0.48 -7.61 -0.50
N PRO A 192 0.20 -8.69 -0.91
CA PRO A 192 1.04 -8.80 -2.11
C PRO A 192 0.42 -8.26 -3.39
N SER A 193 -0.85 -8.56 -3.57
CA SER A 193 -1.61 -8.21 -4.75
C SER A 193 -1.64 -6.72 -4.99
N SER A 194 -1.71 -5.90 -3.94
CA SER A 194 -1.64 -4.44 -4.08
C SER A 194 -0.31 -3.94 -4.67
N CYS A 195 0.80 -4.69 -4.53
CA CYS A 195 2.11 -4.30 -5.09
C CYS A 195 2.20 -4.53 -6.61
N THR A 196 1.73 -5.68 -7.09
CA THR A 196 1.67 -5.99 -8.53
C THR A 196 0.72 -5.03 -9.26
N PHE A 197 -0.29 -4.53 -8.54
CA PHE A 197 -1.35 -3.65 -9.03
C PHE A 197 -0.98 -2.20 -9.33
N MET A 198 0.29 -1.79 -9.21
CA MET A 198 0.73 -0.50 -9.78
C MET A 198 0.55 -0.39 -11.31
N THR A 199 -0.06 -1.38 -11.96
CA THR A 199 -0.46 -1.37 -13.37
C THR A 199 -1.98 -1.52 -13.62
N ILE A 200 -2.84 -1.87 -12.65
CA ILE A 200 -4.25 -2.23 -12.89
C ILE A 200 -5.21 -1.42 -11.99
N ARG A 201 -6.26 -0.83 -12.58
CA ARG A 201 -7.01 0.34 -12.07
C ARG A 201 -8.21 0.09 -11.12
N ASN A 202 -8.57 -1.13 -10.72
CA ASN A 202 -9.90 -1.43 -10.12
C ASN A 202 -9.86 -2.33 -8.85
N VAL A 203 -9.51 -1.82 -7.66
CA VAL A 203 -9.45 -2.64 -6.41
C VAL A 203 -10.16 -2.03 -5.18
N ASP A 204 -10.76 -0.84 -5.29
CA ASP A 204 -11.32 -0.12 -4.13
C ASP A 204 -12.32 -0.92 -3.27
N LYS A 205 -13.01 -1.91 -3.87
CA LYS A 205 -13.99 -2.76 -3.16
C LYS A 205 -13.38 -3.92 -2.36
N LEU A 206 -12.28 -4.52 -2.83
CA LEU A 206 -11.67 -5.70 -2.20
C LEU A 206 -10.83 -5.33 -0.97
N LEU A 207 -10.21 -4.14 -1.00
CA LEU A 207 -9.42 -3.62 0.12
C LEU A 207 -10.27 -3.37 1.37
N GLY A 208 -11.56 -3.03 1.21
CA GLY A 208 -12.50 -2.78 2.31
C GLY A 208 -12.82 -4.02 3.15
N TYR A 209 -13.08 -5.17 2.51
CA TYR A 209 -13.40 -6.43 3.19
C TYR A 209 -12.21 -6.99 3.98
N PHE A 210 -11.02 -6.81 3.43
CA PHE A 210 -9.76 -7.26 3.98
C PHE A 210 -9.42 -6.65 5.36
N LEU A 211 -9.85 -5.41 5.61
CA LEU A 211 -9.52 -4.65 6.82
C LEU A 211 -10.24 -5.13 8.08
N VAL A 212 -11.44 -5.68 7.92
CA VAL A 212 -12.19 -6.24 9.04
C VAL A 212 -11.45 -7.44 9.62
N TYR A 213 -10.81 -8.25 8.78
CA TYR A 213 -10.12 -9.48 9.17
C TYR A 213 -8.72 -9.23 9.75
N LEU A 214 -7.98 -8.24 9.22
CA LEU A 214 -6.67 -7.81 9.73
C LEU A 214 -6.65 -7.40 11.20
N ARG A 215 -7.77 -6.88 11.70
CA ARG A 215 -7.89 -6.39 13.08
C ARG A 215 -7.76 -7.51 14.13
N TYR A 216 -7.93 -8.78 13.73
CA TYR A 216 -8.01 -9.92 14.64
C TYR A 216 -6.76 -10.83 14.65
N ALA A 217 -5.85 -10.71 13.67
CA ALA A 217 -4.64 -11.56 13.61
C ALA A 217 -3.50 -10.98 14.48
N PHE A 218 -3.23 -11.63 15.63
CA PHE A 218 -2.12 -11.29 16.54
C PHE A 218 -0.76 -11.47 15.84
N GLY A 219 0.04 -10.39 15.77
CA GLY A 219 1.32 -10.33 15.03
C GLY A 219 1.29 -9.40 13.80
N GLY A 220 0.12 -8.87 13.44
CA GLY A 220 -0.10 -8.06 12.24
C GLY A 220 0.44 -6.62 12.23
N SER A 221 1.16 -6.12 13.23
CA SER A 221 1.61 -4.70 13.21
C SER A 221 2.52 -4.41 12.03
N ALA A 222 3.42 -5.33 11.68
CA ALA A 222 4.31 -5.18 10.54
C ALA A 222 3.56 -5.22 9.20
N LEU A 223 2.60 -6.15 9.06
CA LEU A 223 1.77 -6.24 7.86
C LEU A 223 0.91 -4.99 7.67
N VAL A 224 0.26 -4.53 8.74
CA VAL A 224 -0.52 -3.28 8.74
C VAL A 224 0.38 -2.08 8.42
N SER A 225 1.61 -2.04 8.93
CA SER A 225 2.60 -1.01 8.62
C SER A 225 3.01 -1.04 7.14
N TYR A 226 3.18 -2.24 6.57
CA TYR A 226 3.50 -2.43 5.17
C TYR A 226 2.37 -1.97 4.25
N MET A 227 1.12 -2.33 4.58
CA MET A 227 -0.05 -1.87 3.85
C MET A 227 -0.23 -0.36 3.88
N LEU A 228 -0.02 0.25 5.06
CA LEU A 228 -0.08 1.69 5.19
C LEU A 228 0.98 2.36 4.29
N LEU A 229 2.21 1.83 4.28
CA LEU A 229 3.26 2.31 3.39
C LEU A 229 2.87 2.19 1.91
N LEU A 230 2.31 1.05 1.50
CA LEU A 230 1.84 0.85 0.13
C LEU A 230 0.76 1.85 -0.28
N ASP A 231 -0.27 2.01 0.54
CA ASP A 231 -1.36 2.95 0.31
C ASP A 231 -0.84 4.38 0.11
N ILE A 232 0.08 4.82 0.96
CA ILE A 232 0.65 6.17 0.87
C ILE A 232 1.52 6.33 -0.38
N VAL A 233 2.37 5.34 -0.70
CA VAL A 233 3.20 5.40 -1.92
C VAL A 233 2.33 5.42 -3.16
N GLN A 234 1.24 4.64 -3.20
CA GLN A 234 0.26 4.66 -4.28
C GLN A 234 -0.45 6.02 -4.36
N ALA A 235 -0.90 6.56 -3.23
CA ALA A 235 -1.56 7.86 -3.18
C ALA A 235 -0.67 9.00 -3.70
N ILE A 236 0.63 8.94 -3.38
CA ILE A 236 1.62 9.87 -3.91
C ILE A 236 1.80 9.70 -5.42
N HIS A 237 1.95 8.45 -5.88
CA HIS A 237 2.20 8.16 -7.29
C HIS A 237 1.02 8.53 -8.20
N TYR A 238 -0.21 8.20 -7.79
CA TYR A 238 -1.44 8.42 -8.56
C TYR A 238 -2.13 9.73 -8.25
N ASN A 239 -1.54 10.59 -7.42
CA ASN A 239 -2.12 11.88 -7.06
C ASN A 239 -3.50 11.74 -6.35
N THR A 240 -3.71 10.67 -5.57
CA THR A 240 -4.95 10.42 -4.82
C THR A 240 -4.80 10.77 -3.33
N VAL A 241 -5.87 10.59 -2.56
CA VAL A 241 -5.84 10.66 -1.09
C VAL A 241 -5.51 9.25 -0.56
N PRO A 242 -4.71 9.12 0.51
CA PRO A 242 -4.52 7.82 1.16
C PRO A 242 -5.86 7.22 1.58
N ASN A 243 -6.06 5.93 1.34
CA ASN A 243 -7.28 5.25 1.77
C ASN A 243 -7.34 5.13 3.30
N TYR A 244 -6.19 5.13 3.97
CA TYR A 244 -6.12 4.96 5.40
C TYR A 244 -5.83 6.24 6.19
N SER A 245 -6.64 6.48 7.22
CA SER A 245 -6.39 7.53 8.19
C SER A 245 -5.43 7.06 9.28
N ILE A 246 -4.35 7.81 9.52
CA ILE A 246 -3.37 7.54 10.60
C ILE A 246 -4.03 7.43 11.98
N ASN A 247 -5.18 8.10 12.17
CA ASN A 247 -5.91 8.08 13.43
C ASN A 247 -6.65 6.76 13.71
N GLU A 248 -6.85 5.92 12.70
CA GLU A 248 -7.57 4.65 12.80
C GLU A 248 -6.66 3.48 13.19
N PHE A 249 -5.33 3.69 13.17
CA PHE A 249 -4.37 2.65 13.48
C PHE A 249 -4.16 2.48 14.98
N TYR A 250 -4.62 1.34 15.50
CA TYR A 250 -4.40 0.88 16.87
C TYR A 250 -3.39 -0.28 16.89
N ILE A 251 -2.18 -0.01 16.40
CA ILE A 251 -1.08 -0.99 16.38
C ILE A 251 0.00 -0.67 17.42
N LYS A 252 0.76 -1.71 17.79
CA LYS A 252 2.04 -1.54 18.50
C LYS A 252 3.13 -1.21 17.49
N MET A 253 4.20 -0.57 17.96
CA MET A 253 5.39 -0.42 17.14
C MET A 253 5.96 -1.79 16.75
N PRO A 254 6.59 -1.92 15.58
CA PRO A 254 7.22 -3.17 15.16
C PRO A 254 8.29 -3.67 16.14
N SER A 255 9.12 -2.77 16.70
CA SER A 255 10.26 -3.19 17.55
C SER A 255 10.05 -3.02 19.05
N SER A 256 8.99 -2.32 19.46
CA SER A 256 8.69 -2.08 20.88
C SER A 256 7.22 -2.36 21.21
N ASN A 257 6.93 -2.64 22.47
CA ASN A 257 5.54 -2.80 22.94
C ASN A 257 4.77 -1.47 23.04
N SER A 258 5.39 -0.36 22.64
CA SER A 258 4.80 0.97 22.70
C SER A 258 3.67 1.13 21.67
N SER A 259 2.66 1.92 22.02
CA SER A 259 1.57 2.25 21.09
C SER A 259 2.06 3.21 20.01
N PHE A 260 1.85 2.85 18.74
CA PHE A 260 2.16 3.70 17.59
C PHE A 260 1.53 5.09 17.74
N ARG A 261 0.24 5.16 18.08
CA ARG A 261 -0.49 6.43 18.21
C ARG A 261 0.12 7.35 19.27
N THR A 262 0.57 6.80 20.39
CA THR A 262 1.21 7.58 21.46
C THR A 262 2.54 8.17 21.00
N LEU A 263 3.34 7.37 20.29
CA LEU A 263 4.64 7.80 19.77
C LEU A 263 4.50 8.80 18.63
N TYR A 264 3.55 8.57 17.71
CA TYR A 264 3.25 9.51 16.64
C TYR A 264 2.79 10.87 17.18
N LYS A 265 1.87 10.88 18.16
CA LYS A 265 1.47 12.11 18.85
C LYS A 265 2.65 12.76 19.58
N SER A 266 3.51 11.98 20.21
CA SER A 266 4.71 12.49 20.88
C SER A 266 5.64 13.18 19.87
N LEU A 267 5.83 12.56 18.70
CA LEU A 267 6.60 13.11 17.59
C LEU A 267 5.99 14.41 17.06
N LEU A 268 4.67 14.52 16.91
CA LEU A 268 4.00 15.75 16.47
C LEU A 268 4.07 16.88 17.52
N HIS A 269 3.92 16.54 18.80
CA HIS A 269 3.87 17.53 19.89
C HIS A 269 5.23 17.88 20.50
N GLY A 270 6.33 17.39 19.92
CA GLY A 270 7.68 17.73 20.39
C GLY A 270 8.09 17.05 21.70
N ARG A 271 7.44 15.96 22.06
CA ARG A 271 7.86 15.12 23.18
C ARG A 271 9.01 14.20 22.75
N PRO A 272 9.98 13.90 23.63
CA PRO A 272 11.05 12.97 23.29
C PRO A 272 10.48 11.58 22.98
N LEU A 273 11.03 10.93 21.97
CA LEU A 273 10.74 9.52 21.70
C LEU A 273 11.53 8.65 22.70
N PRO A 274 10.95 7.53 23.17
CA PRO A 274 11.68 6.57 24.00
C PRO A 274 12.92 6.01 23.31
N GLU A 275 13.93 5.66 24.11
CA GLU A 275 15.22 5.14 23.62
C GLU A 275 15.12 3.76 22.96
N ASP A 276 14.12 2.96 23.32
CA ASP A 276 13.82 1.66 22.73
C ASP A 276 13.20 1.76 21.32
N VAL A 277 12.69 2.94 20.94
CA VAL A 277 12.08 3.20 19.62
C VAL A 277 13.15 3.72 18.67
N ARG A 278 14.10 2.86 18.28
CA ARG A 278 15.24 3.23 17.41
C ARG A 278 15.46 2.30 16.23
N SER A 279 14.63 1.28 16.11
CA SER A 279 14.70 0.38 14.97
C SER A 279 14.36 1.11 13.68
N ARG A 280 14.79 0.50 12.58
CA ARG A 280 14.52 0.99 11.24
C ARG A 280 13.02 0.88 10.91
N GLU A 281 12.39 -0.20 11.35
CA GLU A 281 10.96 -0.48 11.22
C GLU A 281 10.14 0.65 11.89
N ASP A 282 10.53 1.04 13.10
CA ASP A 282 9.88 2.11 13.85
C ASP A 282 10.06 3.46 13.16
N GLY A 283 11.28 3.75 12.70
CA GLY A 283 11.60 4.95 11.93
C GLY A 283 10.76 5.03 10.65
N LEU A 284 10.70 3.94 9.88
CA LEU A 284 9.91 3.88 8.66
C LEU A 284 8.43 4.10 8.94
N LEU A 285 7.83 3.39 9.89
CA LEU A 285 6.41 3.54 10.22
C LEU A 285 6.04 4.98 10.60
N LEU A 286 6.87 5.63 11.44
CA LEU A 286 6.63 7.03 11.84
C LEU A 286 6.79 8.00 10.66
N LEU A 287 7.76 7.77 9.77
CA LEU A 287 7.96 8.61 8.59
C LEU A 287 6.84 8.42 7.57
N THR A 288 6.39 7.19 7.37
CA THR A 288 5.22 6.84 6.59
C THR A 288 3.98 7.58 7.12
N ALA A 289 3.76 7.59 8.43
CA ALA A 289 2.65 8.34 9.02
C ALA A 289 2.73 9.85 8.76
N LEU A 290 3.92 10.45 8.84
CA LEU A 290 4.12 11.86 8.48
C LEU A 290 3.83 12.11 7.00
N LEU A 291 4.21 11.20 6.10
CA LEU A 291 3.89 11.28 4.68
C LEU A 291 2.38 11.23 4.42
N ALA A 292 1.64 10.37 5.11
CA ALA A 292 0.17 10.36 5.01
C ALA A 292 -0.45 11.70 5.37
N ASP A 293 0.00 12.31 6.46
CA ASP A 293 -0.48 13.64 6.87
C ASP A 293 -0.07 14.73 5.87
N ILE A 294 1.12 14.64 5.27
CA ILE A 294 1.56 15.54 4.19
C ILE A 294 0.59 15.45 3.02
N VAL A 295 0.36 14.24 2.48
CA VAL A 295 -0.50 14.03 1.31
C VAL A 295 -1.93 14.46 1.62
N SER A 296 -2.48 14.05 2.76
CA SER A 296 -3.84 14.41 3.17
C SER A 296 -4.02 15.93 3.30
N THR A 297 -3.05 16.61 3.91
CA THR A 297 -3.07 18.07 4.08
C THR A 297 -2.98 18.81 2.75
N GLN A 298 -2.18 18.30 1.80
CA GLN A 298 -2.05 18.90 0.47
C GLN A 298 -3.31 18.73 -0.37
N ARG A 299 -3.93 17.54 -0.33
CA ARG A 299 -5.16 17.26 -1.07
C ARG A 299 -6.35 18.05 -0.55
N GLY A 300 -6.41 18.30 0.76
CA GLY A 300 -7.44 19.16 1.36
C GLY A 300 -7.37 20.64 0.92
N GLN A 301 -6.22 21.11 0.42
CA GLN A 301 -6.01 22.53 0.07
C GLN A 301 -6.47 22.88 -1.36
N LEU A 302 -6.49 21.91 -2.29
CA LEU A 302 -6.65 22.17 -3.73
C LEU A 302 -8.01 22.77 -4.14
N SER A 303 -8.98 22.89 -3.21
CA SER A 303 -10.35 23.30 -3.53
C SER A 303 -10.66 24.78 -3.27
N ASP A 304 -9.79 25.56 -2.62
CA ASP A 304 -10.23 26.79 -1.93
C ASP A 304 -9.39 28.05 -2.23
N ASP A 305 -8.92 28.20 -3.48
CA ASP A 305 -8.07 29.31 -3.93
C ASP A 305 -8.86 30.61 -4.27
N GLN A 306 -10.04 30.81 -3.70
CA GLN A 306 -10.74 32.10 -3.83
C GLN A 306 -10.25 33.10 -2.79
N ASP A 307 -9.36 33.99 -3.25
CA ASP A 307 -8.76 35.13 -2.57
C ASP A 307 -9.73 35.92 -1.67
N ILE A 308 -9.79 35.59 -0.38
CA ILE A 308 -10.30 36.50 0.64
C ILE A 308 -9.10 37.21 1.28
N SER A 309 -8.65 38.27 0.62
CA SER A 309 -7.67 39.21 1.16
C SER A 309 -8.30 40.05 2.27
N ASP A 310 -8.25 39.59 3.51
CA ASP A 310 -8.80 40.35 4.64
C ASP A 310 -7.70 40.90 5.55
N GLY A 311 -7.43 42.20 5.40
CA GLY A 311 -6.52 42.99 6.24
C GLY A 311 -7.10 43.32 7.64
N GLY A 312 -8.10 42.58 8.09
CA GLY A 312 -8.76 42.75 9.38
C GLY A 312 -7.98 42.15 10.56
N ALA A 313 -8.14 42.74 11.74
CA ALA A 313 -7.59 42.22 12.99
C ALA A 313 -8.05 40.76 13.22
N ARG A 314 -7.10 39.85 13.50
CA ARG A 314 -7.34 38.42 13.67
C ARG A 314 -8.29 38.16 14.86
N ASN A 315 -9.52 37.75 14.58
CA ASN A 315 -10.48 37.33 15.60
C ASN A 315 -10.05 35.97 16.19
N PRO A 316 -9.72 35.86 17.50
CA PRO A 316 -9.31 34.60 18.12
C PRO A 316 -10.43 33.55 18.19
N TYR A 317 -11.67 33.94 17.94
CA TYR A 317 -12.85 33.06 17.92
C TYR A 317 -13.33 32.70 16.50
N ALA A 318 -12.72 33.28 15.45
CA ALA A 318 -13.05 32.87 14.10
C ALA A 318 -12.49 31.46 13.83
N PRO A 319 -13.27 30.56 13.20
CA PRO A 319 -12.74 29.27 12.77
C PRO A 319 -11.50 29.51 11.90
N LEU A 320 -10.50 28.64 12.05
CA LEU A 320 -9.29 28.72 11.24
C LEU A 320 -9.69 28.62 9.77
N THR A 321 -9.19 29.55 8.95
CA THR A 321 -9.29 29.41 7.50
C THR A 321 -8.50 28.18 7.06
N SER A 322 -8.91 27.55 5.96
CA SER A 322 -8.22 26.41 5.33
C SER A 322 -6.72 26.67 5.19
N HIS A 323 -6.33 27.87 4.75
CA HIS A 323 -4.94 28.30 4.65
C HIS A 323 -4.21 28.38 6.01
N SER A 324 -4.86 28.93 7.04
CA SER A 324 -4.24 29.05 8.37
C SER A 324 -4.06 27.68 9.04
N GLU A 325 -5.00 26.76 8.83
CA GLU A 325 -4.90 25.38 9.27
C GLU A 325 -3.79 24.63 8.52
N TYR A 326 -3.72 24.77 7.20
CA TYR A 326 -2.64 24.23 6.38
C TYR A 326 -1.27 24.70 6.89
N THR A 327 -1.11 26.00 7.12
CA THR A 327 0.15 26.58 7.62
C THR A 327 0.52 26.04 9.01
N ARG A 328 -0.47 25.90 9.90
CA ARG A 328 -0.27 25.28 11.22
C ARG A 328 0.15 23.82 11.09
N MET A 329 -0.53 23.04 10.25
CA MET A 329 -0.23 21.63 10.05
C MET A 329 1.15 21.45 9.42
N LYS A 330 1.48 22.23 8.39
CA LYS A 330 2.79 22.26 7.75
C LYS A 330 3.92 22.52 8.74
N SER A 331 3.78 23.53 9.60
CA SER A 331 4.82 23.81 10.62
C SER A 331 4.95 22.70 11.66
N THR A 332 3.84 22.07 12.04
CA THR A 332 3.82 20.91 12.96
C THR A 332 4.54 19.71 12.34
N ILE A 333 4.21 19.35 11.10
CA ILE A 333 4.83 18.25 10.35
C ILE A 333 6.32 18.53 10.14
N GLN A 334 6.71 19.74 9.75
CA GLN A 334 8.11 20.11 9.55
C GLN A 334 8.93 19.94 10.84
N ALA A 335 8.38 20.38 11.97
CA ALA A 335 9.03 20.19 13.26
C ALA A 335 9.12 18.70 13.65
N ALA A 336 8.12 17.90 13.28
CA ALA A 336 8.09 16.46 13.50
C ALA A 336 9.13 15.73 12.64
N LEU A 337 9.25 16.09 11.35
CA LEU A 337 10.29 15.60 10.43
C LEU A 337 11.69 15.93 10.97
N SER A 338 11.92 17.15 11.46
CA SER A 338 13.20 17.53 12.07
C SER A 338 13.53 16.75 13.35
N ARG A 339 12.51 16.33 14.13
CA ARG A 339 12.69 15.44 15.29
C ARG A 339 12.96 14.01 14.86
N TRP A 340 12.23 13.53 13.86
CA TRP A 340 12.41 12.22 13.27
C TRP A 340 13.85 12.07 12.76
N ALA A 341 14.36 13.04 11.99
CA ALA A 341 15.72 13.01 11.45
C ALA A 341 16.77 12.95 12.57
N ARG A 342 16.62 13.76 13.63
CA ARG A 342 17.55 13.71 14.78
C ARG A 342 17.56 12.37 15.49
N HIS A 343 16.42 11.67 15.53
CA HIS A 343 16.28 10.40 16.24
C HIS A 343 16.69 9.20 15.38
N PHE A 344 16.44 9.25 14.07
CA PHE A 344 16.59 8.12 13.14
C PHE A 344 17.64 8.32 12.04
N ALA A 345 18.44 9.39 12.05
CA ALA A 345 19.43 9.69 10.99
C ALA A 345 20.40 8.53 10.69
N SER A 346 20.65 7.62 11.65
CA SER A 346 21.55 6.47 11.49
C SER A 346 20.86 5.20 10.98
N THR A 347 19.55 5.19 10.71
CA THR A 347 18.78 3.96 10.41
C THR A 347 18.88 3.47 8.95
N GLY A 348 19.60 4.19 8.10
CA GLY A 348 19.93 3.81 6.73
C GLY A 348 19.67 4.92 5.72
N SER A 349 20.43 4.88 4.63
CA SER A 349 20.37 5.88 3.56
C SER A 349 19.02 5.90 2.84
N ASP A 350 18.31 4.77 2.73
CA ASP A 350 17.01 4.71 2.04
C ASP A 350 15.88 5.37 2.85
N LEU A 351 15.96 5.31 4.17
CA LEU A 351 15.08 6.06 5.07
C LEU A 351 15.40 7.56 5.02
N MET A 352 16.68 7.92 4.87
CA MET A 352 17.07 9.31 4.63
C MET A 352 16.59 9.84 3.28
N ALA A 353 16.62 9.00 2.23
CA ALA A 353 16.01 9.34 0.94
C ALA A 353 14.51 9.60 1.11
N LEU A 354 13.78 8.76 1.86
CA LEU A 354 12.36 8.98 2.16
C LEU A 354 12.12 10.25 2.98
N TYR A 355 13.01 10.59 3.92
CA TYR A 355 12.94 11.80 4.73
C TYR A 355 13.10 13.05 3.87
N HIS A 356 14.12 13.10 3.02
CA HIS A 356 14.33 14.21 2.10
C HIS A 356 13.18 14.32 1.10
N PHE A 357 12.63 13.19 0.67
CA PHE A 357 11.44 13.17 -0.16
C PHE A 357 10.21 13.75 0.56
N ALA A 358 10.01 13.43 1.84
CA ALA A 358 8.93 14.01 2.66
C ALA A 358 9.07 15.54 2.83
N GLU A 359 10.28 16.03 3.12
CA GLU A 359 10.56 17.47 3.18
C GLU A 359 10.31 18.15 1.83
N MET A 360 10.73 17.52 0.72
CA MET A 360 10.49 18.02 -0.63
C MET A 360 8.99 18.13 -0.92
N LEU A 361 8.21 17.08 -0.63
CA LEU A 361 6.75 17.09 -0.81
C LEU A 361 6.13 18.23 0.02
N LEU A 362 6.49 18.35 1.30
CA LEU A 362 5.96 19.40 2.18
C LEU A 362 6.25 20.83 1.67
N LEU A 363 7.39 21.02 1.01
CA LEU A 363 7.80 22.29 0.42
C LEU A 363 7.13 22.58 -0.92
N PHE A 364 6.86 21.54 -1.73
CA PHE A 364 6.30 21.67 -3.08
C PHE A 364 5.12 20.70 -3.29
N PRO A 365 3.90 21.06 -2.84
CA PRO A 365 2.70 20.21 -2.92
C PRO A 365 2.33 19.74 -4.33
N GLN A 366 2.67 20.52 -5.36
CA GLN A 366 2.34 20.22 -6.76
C GLN A 366 3.24 19.14 -7.37
N THR A 367 4.11 18.51 -6.58
CA THR A 367 5.01 17.43 -7.03
C THR A 367 4.26 16.29 -7.72
N SER A 368 3.08 15.92 -7.22
CA SER A 368 2.28 14.81 -7.74
C SER A 368 1.60 15.08 -9.09
N GLU A 369 1.57 16.34 -9.53
CA GLU A 369 1.07 16.74 -10.86
C GLU A 369 2.18 16.63 -11.92
N LEU A 370 3.45 16.61 -11.50
CA LEU A 370 4.58 16.59 -12.43
C LEU A 370 4.65 15.36 -13.35
N PRO A 371 4.32 14.13 -12.92
CA PRO A 371 4.32 12.97 -13.83
C PRO A 371 3.46 13.18 -15.07
N TRP A 372 2.28 13.79 -14.88
CA TRP A 372 1.34 14.10 -15.97
C TRP A 372 1.94 15.13 -16.92
N LEU A 373 2.54 16.20 -16.38
CA LEU A 373 3.25 17.21 -17.18
C LEU A 373 4.44 16.63 -17.95
N ALA A 374 5.08 15.58 -17.41
CA ALA A 374 6.18 14.87 -18.05
C ALA A 374 5.72 13.88 -19.13
N GLY A 375 4.41 13.66 -19.28
CA GLY A 375 3.84 12.69 -20.22
C GLY A 375 3.97 11.24 -19.78
N TYR A 376 4.04 10.98 -18.47
CA TYR A 376 4.02 9.64 -17.90
C TYR A 376 2.63 8.98 -18.05
N ALA A 377 2.59 7.66 -18.24
CA ALA A 377 1.36 6.87 -18.37
C ALA A 377 0.39 7.29 -19.50
N SER A 378 0.89 7.92 -20.56
CA SER A 378 0.11 8.34 -21.75
C SER A 378 -1.08 9.27 -21.48
N ALA A 379 -1.16 9.85 -20.29
CA ALA A 379 -2.24 10.75 -19.93
C ALA A 379 -1.96 12.17 -20.43
N GLN A 380 -2.21 12.41 -21.72
CA GLN A 380 -2.18 13.75 -22.29
C GLN A 380 -3.53 14.42 -22.08
N ASP A 381 -3.73 15.00 -20.90
CA ASP A 381 -4.79 15.98 -20.73
C ASP A 381 -4.24 17.37 -21.12
N PRO A 382 -4.74 18.00 -22.19
CA PRO A 382 -4.25 19.30 -22.67
C PRO A 382 -4.43 20.43 -21.66
N PHE A 383 -5.31 20.30 -20.66
CA PHE A 383 -5.56 21.36 -19.68
C PHE A 383 -4.35 21.64 -18.76
N PHE A 384 -3.49 20.66 -18.51
CA PHE A 384 -2.37 20.83 -17.56
C PHE A 384 -1.16 21.59 -18.13
N GLN A 385 -1.09 21.81 -19.44
CA GLN A 385 0.11 22.39 -20.07
C GLN A 385 0.34 23.87 -19.72
N GLN A 386 -0.64 24.57 -19.14
CA GLN A 386 -0.55 26.01 -18.89
C GLN A 386 -0.09 26.40 -17.48
N VAL A 387 0.01 25.45 -16.54
CA VAL A 387 0.32 25.79 -15.14
C VAL A 387 1.81 26.06 -14.94
N LYS A 388 2.13 27.30 -14.56
CA LYS A 388 3.49 27.74 -14.23
C LYS A 388 3.75 27.49 -12.75
N TYR A 389 4.43 26.39 -12.44
CA TYR A 389 4.92 26.12 -11.08
C TYR A 389 6.26 26.80 -10.84
N ASN A 390 6.39 27.47 -9.69
CA ASN A 390 7.67 27.99 -9.21
C ASN A 390 8.24 27.02 -8.15
N VAL A 391 9.26 26.25 -8.51
CA VAL A 391 9.87 25.28 -7.61
C VAL A 391 10.80 25.99 -6.60
N PRO A 392 10.52 25.88 -5.28
CA PRO A 392 11.39 26.43 -4.25
C PRO A 392 12.81 25.84 -4.30
N GLU A 393 13.82 26.66 -4.06
CA GLU A 393 15.23 26.21 -4.08
C GLU A 393 15.50 25.07 -3.08
N LYS A 394 14.88 25.16 -1.90
CA LYS A 394 14.99 24.11 -0.88
C LYS A 394 14.39 22.78 -1.33
N ALA A 395 13.30 22.80 -2.09
CA ALA A 395 12.70 21.57 -2.62
C ALA A 395 13.64 20.91 -3.64
N ALA A 396 14.26 21.69 -4.53
CA ALA A 396 15.29 21.18 -5.44
C ALA A 396 16.51 20.65 -4.69
N SER A 397 16.95 21.31 -3.61
CA SER A 397 18.04 20.82 -2.76
C SER A 397 17.72 19.46 -2.13
N HIS A 398 16.49 19.27 -1.63
CA HIS A 398 16.08 17.97 -1.09
C HIS A 398 15.97 16.90 -2.18
N ALA A 399 15.51 17.26 -3.39
CA ALA A 399 15.48 16.34 -4.53
C ALA A 399 16.88 15.76 -4.86
N TRP A 400 17.93 16.58 -4.76
CA TRP A 400 19.31 16.12 -4.90
C TRP A 400 19.74 15.20 -3.76
N GLN A 401 19.38 15.53 -2.51
CA GLN A 401 19.67 14.67 -1.36
C GLN A 401 18.96 13.30 -1.44
N VAL A 402 17.78 13.23 -2.07
CA VAL A 402 17.11 11.94 -2.37
C VAL A 402 17.98 11.09 -3.30
N LEU A 403 18.56 11.69 -4.36
CA LEU A 403 19.44 10.97 -5.29
C LEU A 403 20.72 10.50 -4.60
N ASP A 404 21.37 11.37 -3.83
CA ASP A 404 22.61 11.04 -3.11
C ASP A 404 22.35 9.86 -2.15
N ALA A 405 21.32 9.96 -1.33
CA ALA A 405 20.94 8.92 -0.39
C ALA A 405 20.54 7.61 -1.10
N ALA A 406 19.79 7.67 -2.21
CA ALA A 406 19.45 6.49 -3.01
C ALA A 406 20.71 5.80 -3.57
N SER A 407 21.67 6.58 -4.05
CA SER A 407 22.93 6.05 -4.60
C SER A 407 23.77 5.33 -3.54
N GLU A 408 23.77 5.82 -2.30
CA GLU A 408 24.44 5.18 -1.16
C GLU A 408 23.78 3.83 -0.81
N CYS A 409 22.45 3.72 -0.92
CA CYS A 409 21.72 2.47 -0.69
C CYS A 409 22.20 1.33 -1.57
N MET A 410 22.66 1.64 -2.78
CA MET A 410 23.06 0.64 -3.76
C MET A 410 24.44 0.04 -3.51
N SER A 411 25.21 0.61 -2.59
CA SER A 411 26.52 0.08 -2.18
C SER A 411 26.43 -1.05 -1.16
N ASP A 412 25.27 -1.21 -0.51
CA ASP A 412 25.03 -2.30 0.44
C ASP A 412 24.67 -3.59 -0.34
N ASP A 413 25.45 -4.65 -0.16
CA ASP A 413 25.21 -5.98 -0.77
C ASP A 413 23.81 -6.52 -0.43
N ASN A 414 23.22 -6.02 0.65
CA ASN A 414 21.79 -6.11 0.89
C ASN A 414 21.04 -5.08 0.05
N ARG A 415 20.88 -5.36 -1.24
CA ARG A 415 19.92 -4.65 -2.13
C ARG A 415 18.51 -4.76 -1.53
N ARG A 416 18.17 -3.86 -0.61
CA ARG A 416 16.88 -3.85 0.07
C ARG A 416 15.84 -3.30 -0.91
N LEU A 417 14.74 -4.01 -1.02
CA LEU A 417 13.60 -3.66 -1.86
C LEU A 417 12.80 -2.52 -1.22
N SER A 418 13.37 -1.33 -1.12
CA SER A 418 12.64 -0.18 -0.59
C SER A 418 11.60 0.30 -1.61
N ILE A 419 10.34 -0.10 -1.40
CA ILE A 419 9.22 0.07 -2.35
C ILE A 419 8.93 1.54 -2.71
N TRP A 420 9.36 2.48 -1.87
CA TRP A 420 9.17 3.91 -2.06
C TRP A 420 10.25 4.57 -2.92
N LEU A 421 11.44 3.96 -3.06
CA LEU A 421 12.57 4.60 -3.73
C LEU A 421 12.30 4.95 -5.20
N PRO A 422 11.67 4.08 -6.04
CA PRO A 422 11.34 4.44 -7.41
C PRO A 422 10.54 5.74 -7.50
N VAL A 423 9.48 5.84 -6.69
CA VAL A 423 8.58 7.01 -6.66
C VAL A 423 9.33 8.24 -6.14
N ALA A 424 10.10 8.09 -5.07
CA ALA A 424 10.86 9.19 -4.48
C ALA A 424 11.91 9.75 -5.46
N VAL A 425 12.72 8.89 -6.08
CA VAL A 425 13.76 9.28 -7.05
C VAL A 425 13.13 9.90 -8.31
N TYR A 426 12.08 9.28 -8.84
CA TYR A 426 11.40 9.77 -10.04
C TYR A 426 10.78 11.15 -9.82
N LEU A 427 9.99 11.33 -8.77
CA LEU A 427 9.36 12.62 -8.47
C LEU A 427 10.40 13.71 -8.14
N SER A 428 11.49 13.34 -7.46
CA SER A 428 12.62 14.26 -7.22
C SER A 428 13.26 14.73 -8.53
N ALA A 429 13.46 13.82 -9.49
CA ALA A 429 13.96 14.16 -10.81
C ALA A 429 13.04 15.16 -11.53
N LEU A 430 11.72 14.98 -11.42
CA LEU A 430 10.74 15.88 -12.01
C LEU A 430 10.74 17.27 -11.35
N VAL A 431 10.95 17.36 -10.04
CA VAL A 431 11.13 18.65 -9.34
C VAL A 431 12.36 19.39 -9.87
N VAL A 432 13.48 18.69 -10.06
CA VAL A 432 14.70 19.25 -10.67
C VAL A 432 14.45 19.68 -12.11
N TRP A 433 13.82 18.84 -12.93
CA TRP A 433 13.44 19.15 -14.30
C TRP A 433 12.62 20.44 -14.38
N LYS A 434 11.56 20.55 -13.57
CA LYS A 434 10.69 21.72 -13.58
C LYS A 434 11.43 22.98 -13.15
N LYS A 435 12.32 22.86 -12.15
CA LYS A 435 13.21 23.96 -11.73
C LYS A 435 14.13 24.43 -12.86
N LEU A 436 14.74 23.50 -13.60
CA LEU A 436 15.60 23.80 -14.74
C LEU A 436 14.84 24.47 -15.88
N GLN A 437 13.60 24.03 -16.17
CA GLN A 437 12.75 24.68 -17.18
C GLN A 437 12.47 26.16 -16.86
N VAL A 438 12.12 26.48 -15.61
CA VAL A 438 11.82 27.86 -15.19
C VAL A 438 13.06 28.75 -15.25
N ASN A 439 14.24 28.19 -14.99
CA ASN A 439 15.51 28.92 -14.95
C ASN A 439 16.22 29.01 -16.32
N GLY A 440 15.81 28.22 -17.31
CA GLY A 440 16.51 28.01 -18.59
C GLY A 440 16.74 29.25 -19.47
N SER A 441 16.18 30.40 -19.12
CA SER A 441 16.42 31.68 -19.81
C SER A 441 17.38 32.62 -19.08
N LYS A 442 17.87 32.28 -17.89
CA LYS A 442 18.78 33.15 -17.13
C LYS A 442 20.20 32.59 -17.19
N GLU A 443 21.03 33.21 -18.04
CA GLU A 443 22.48 32.99 -18.11
C GLU A 443 23.08 33.06 -16.69
N GLY A 444 23.49 31.91 -16.14
CA GLY A 444 24.19 31.84 -14.85
C GLY A 444 23.65 30.82 -13.85
N VAL A 445 22.45 30.24 -14.05
CA VAL A 445 21.97 29.19 -13.15
C VAL A 445 22.63 27.86 -13.50
N ARG A 446 23.34 27.28 -12.50
CA ARG A 446 24.04 26.00 -12.62
C ARG A 446 23.05 24.85 -12.87
N GLY A 447 23.01 24.34 -14.09
CA GLY A 447 22.47 23.01 -14.37
C GLY A 447 22.04 22.81 -15.81
N SER A 448 22.42 21.67 -16.39
CA SER A 448 21.96 21.24 -17.72
C SER A 448 20.88 20.19 -17.56
N MET A 449 19.91 20.12 -18.48
CA MET A 449 18.94 19.00 -18.53
C MET A 449 19.61 17.62 -18.52
N ARG A 450 20.88 17.51 -18.94
CA ARG A 450 21.70 16.29 -18.81
C ARG A 450 21.82 15.76 -17.39
N MET A 451 21.58 16.58 -16.37
CA MET A 451 21.52 16.17 -14.97
C MET A 451 20.45 15.10 -14.71
N LEU A 452 19.34 15.10 -15.46
CA LEU A 452 18.28 14.11 -15.31
C LEU A 452 18.74 12.68 -15.65
N THR A 453 19.82 12.54 -16.42
CA THR A 453 20.43 11.24 -16.71
C THR A 453 20.96 10.57 -15.45
N MET A 454 21.36 11.32 -14.42
CA MET A 454 21.80 10.73 -13.14
C MET A 454 20.63 10.03 -12.44
N PHE A 455 19.46 10.67 -12.37
CA PHE A 455 18.24 10.08 -11.82
C PHE A 455 17.75 8.89 -12.66
N ALA A 456 17.78 9.00 -13.99
CA ALA A 456 17.38 7.92 -14.89
C ALA A 456 18.29 6.68 -14.72
N ASN A 457 19.60 6.89 -14.62
CA ASN A 457 20.56 5.81 -14.36
C ASN A 457 20.30 5.16 -13.00
N GLU A 458 19.99 5.95 -11.98
CA GLU A 458 19.69 5.44 -10.65
C GLU A 458 18.40 4.60 -10.65
N LEU A 459 17.34 5.06 -11.32
CA LEU A 459 16.11 4.29 -11.50
C LEU A 459 16.37 2.94 -12.19
N VAL A 460 17.17 2.91 -13.27
CA VAL A 460 17.49 1.65 -13.99
C VAL A 460 18.24 0.63 -13.10
N ARG A 461 18.94 1.09 -12.06
CA ARG A 461 19.62 0.21 -11.11
C ARG A 461 18.68 -0.41 -10.08
N LEU A 462 17.52 0.22 -9.84
CA LEU A 462 16.51 -0.30 -8.93
C LEU A 462 15.78 -1.49 -9.59
N PRO A 463 15.45 -2.55 -8.83
CA PRO A 463 14.88 -3.78 -9.38
C PRO A 463 13.39 -3.68 -9.72
N TRP A 464 12.77 -2.51 -9.59
CA TRP A 464 11.33 -2.35 -9.75
C TRP A 464 10.92 -2.15 -11.22
N PRO A 465 9.91 -2.87 -11.73
CA PRO A 465 9.54 -2.76 -13.15
C PRO A 465 9.14 -1.35 -13.59
N CYS A 466 8.47 -0.59 -12.72
CA CYS A 466 8.06 0.78 -13.01
C CYS A 466 9.25 1.72 -13.29
N CYS A 467 10.47 1.38 -12.83
CA CYS A 467 11.65 2.20 -13.06
C CYS A 467 12.02 2.31 -14.54
N VAL A 468 11.70 1.30 -15.36
CA VAL A 468 11.98 1.31 -16.80
C VAL A 468 11.20 2.43 -17.49
N GLU A 469 9.90 2.53 -17.21
CA GLU A 469 9.04 3.57 -17.79
C GLU A 469 9.37 4.96 -17.22
N MET A 470 9.63 5.06 -15.91
CA MET A 470 10.06 6.30 -15.26
C MET A 470 11.37 6.83 -15.86
N ALA A 471 12.38 5.97 -16.04
CA ALA A 471 13.65 6.34 -16.66
C ALA A 471 13.49 6.71 -18.14
N ALA A 472 12.67 5.98 -18.89
CA ALA A 472 12.34 6.31 -20.28
C ALA A 472 11.68 7.69 -20.39
N THR A 473 10.83 8.04 -19.43
CA THR A 473 10.19 9.36 -19.35
C THR A 473 11.22 10.47 -19.11
N LEU A 474 12.13 10.29 -18.16
CA LEU A 474 13.23 11.24 -17.93
C LEU A 474 14.12 11.40 -19.18
N HIS A 475 14.44 10.31 -19.89
CA HIS A 475 15.20 10.39 -21.14
C HIS A 475 14.49 11.17 -22.26
N LYS A 476 13.15 11.11 -22.34
CA LYS A 476 12.38 11.94 -23.27
C LYS A 476 12.52 13.43 -22.91
N LEU A 477 12.45 13.76 -21.62
CA LEU A 477 12.61 15.14 -21.12
C LEU A 477 14.01 15.73 -21.36
N VAL A 478 15.04 14.89 -21.48
CA VAL A 478 16.40 15.36 -21.82
C VAL A 478 16.54 15.70 -23.32
N LYS A 479 15.73 15.07 -24.18
CA LYS A 479 15.80 15.24 -25.64
C LYS A 479 14.91 16.37 -26.17
N GLY A 480 13.80 16.65 -25.50
CA GLY A 480 12.89 17.76 -25.80
C GLY A 480 13.39 19.04 -25.18
#